data_AF-A0A4Q8LSP4-F1
#
_entry.id   AF-A0A4Q8LSP4-F1
#
_cell.length_a   1.000
_cell.length_b   1.000
_cell.length_c   1.000
_cell.angle_alpha   90.00
_cell.angle_beta   90.00
_cell.angle_gamma   90.00
#
_symmetry.space_group_name_H-M   'P 1'
#
loop_
_entity.id
_entity.type
_entity.pdbx_description
1 polymer ?
#
loop_
_entity_poly.entity_id
_entity_poly.type
_entity_poly.pdbx_seq_one_letter_code
_entity_poly.pdbx_strand_id
1 'polypeptide(L)'
;MSKLTPTALRPVAAFALLGLLAACSQQPASTPAASTPPPADPQSAAQAIAADAAPKGAVAASVQAMSTDDLRAAATRAIGQNRLYAPAGDNAVEYYLALRDKQPDDPAVTSALTDFMPYTVIAAEQSIGRKDFDEARRLQALIRKADPNAPSLPRLAAATEAGEKLLAQQSSDEVAKAKAAAEAKTREAQRLAEQAAQQKQAAQAPAAQPRAAREDNTRDAPAAPASAPASRPQAAAERPAPVAAAPAEPSGSPSSAPAASSGERRLLSAPPPRYPMDALRAGTSGQVVVEITIGGDGDVSNVRVVQATPPRVFDRAALTAVKRWKFEPTGATSTTRRTIAFNPG
;
A
#
# COMPACT_ATOMS: atom_id res chain seq x y z
N MET A 1 -23.37 -44.46 38.26
CA MET A 1 -23.38 -45.93 38.15
C MET A 1 -23.25 -46.29 36.69
N SER A 2 -22.21 -47.08 36.38
CA SER A 2 -21.75 -47.58 35.08
C SER A 2 -22.87 -48.15 34.19
N LYS A 3 -22.75 -48.16 32.86
CA LYS A 3 -21.95 -49.13 32.06
C LYS A 3 -21.81 -48.60 30.62
N LEU A 4 -20.59 -48.41 30.11
CA LEU A 4 -19.82 -49.33 29.25
C LEU A 4 -20.45 -49.66 27.89
N THR A 5 -19.72 -49.26 26.84
CA THR A 5 -19.78 -49.65 25.42
C THR A 5 -19.59 -51.17 25.21
N PRO A 6 -19.89 -51.74 24.03
CA PRO A 6 -18.85 -51.85 22.99
C PRO A 6 -19.32 -51.85 21.51
N THR A 7 -18.38 -51.36 20.69
CA THR A 7 -17.98 -51.67 19.31
C THR A 7 -18.45 -52.99 18.66
N ALA A 8 -18.86 -52.92 17.37
CA ALA A 8 -18.53 -53.90 16.31
C ALA A 8 -18.86 -53.27 14.92
N LEU A 9 -17.88 -52.95 14.07
CA LEU A 9 -17.18 -53.78 13.08
C LEU A 9 -17.89 -53.83 11.69
N ARG A 10 -17.25 -53.22 10.68
CA ARG A 10 -17.54 -53.34 9.23
C ARG A 10 -17.20 -54.76 8.73
N PRO A 11 -17.79 -55.22 7.60
CA PRO A 11 -17.05 -55.26 6.31
C PRO A 11 -17.94 -54.89 5.09
N VAL A 12 -17.47 -54.12 4.10
CA VAL A 12 -16.73 -54.52 2.87
C VAL A 12 -17.48 -55.52 1.97
N ALA A 13 -17.87 -55.07 0.76
CA ALA A 13 -17.83 -55.76 -0.55
C ALA A 13 -18.81 -55.04 -1.51
N ALA A 14 -18.38 -54.35 -2.57
CA ALA A 14 -17.72 -54.80 -3.80
C ALA A 14 -18.72 -55.12 -4.94
N PHE A 15 -18.56 -54.36 -6.03
CA PHE A 15 -18.85 -54.70 -7.44
C PHE A 15 -20.28 -55.05 -7.89
N ALA A 16 -20.81 -54.27 -8.85
CA ALA A 16 -21.09 -54.77 -10.20
C ALA A 16 -21.48 -53.64 -11.17
N LEU A 17 -20.98 -53.82 -12.38
CA LEU A 17 -21.01 -52.97 -13.58
C LEU A 17 -22.25 -53.29 -14.46
N LEU A 18 -22.44 -52.50 -15.54
CA LEU A 18 -23.39 -52.65 -16.67
C LEU A 18 -24.84 -52.21 -16.40
N GLY A 19 -25.55 -51.51 -17.29
CA GLY A 19 -25.30 -51.17 -18.69
C GLY A 19 -26.66 -50.99 -19.40
N LEU A 20 -26.80 -49.87 -20.12
CA LEU A 20 -27.84 -49.42 -21.07
C LEU A 20 -29.05 -50.34 -21.40
N LEU A 21 -30.24 -49.73 -21.50
CA LEU A 21 -31.00 -49.63 -22.76
C LEU A 21 -32.25 -48.72 -22.63
N ALA A 22 -32.50 -47.97 -23.70
CA ALA A 22 -33.58 -47.00 -23.89
C ALA A 22 -34.90 -47.66 -24.33
N ALA A 23 -36.05 -47.03 -24.04
CA ALA A 23 -37.05 -46.57 -25.02
C ALA A 23 -38.43 -46.24 -24.40
N CYS A 24 -38.89 -45.02 -24.71
CA CYS A 24 -40.25 -44.61 -25.07
C CYS A 24 -41.45 -44.78 -24.12
N SER A 25 -41.99 -43.62 -23.76
CA SER A 25 -43.36 -43.14 -24.07
C SER A 25 -44.25 -42.78 -22.87
N GLN A 26 -44.96 -41.68 -23.06
CA GLN A 26 -46.18 -41.23 -22.36
C GLN A 26 -46.01 -40.26 -21.17
N GLN A 27 -46.16 -38.97 -21.49
CA GLN A 27 -46.71 -37.94 -20.60
C GLN A 27 -48.23 -37.86 -20.85
N PRO A 28 -49.05 -37.45 -19.86
CA PRO A 28 -49.28 -36.01 -19.70
C PRO A 28 -49.54 -35.52 -18.24
N ALA A 29 -49.60 -34.18 -18.13
CA ALA A 29 -50.31 -33.37 -17.12
C ALA A 29 -49.59 -32.94 -15.82
N SER A 30 -48.84 -31.84 -15.98
CA SER A 30 -48.88 -30.56 -15.24
C SER A 30 -49.37 -30.50 -13.77
N THR A 31 -48.46 -30.10 -12.88
CA THR A 31 -48.70 -29.09 -11.82
C THR A 31 -47.35 -28.46 -11.42
N PRO A 32 -47.27 -27.16 -11.06
CA PRO A 32 -46.02 -26.41 -11.03
C PRO A 32 -45.35 -26.52 -9.66
N ALA A 33 -44.13 -27.07 -9.63
CA ALA A 33 -43.25 -26.99 -8.47
C ALA A 33 -42.11 -26.00 -8.78
N ALA A 34 -41.85 -25.15 -7.78
CA ALA A 34 -40.89 -24.06 -7.81
C ALA A 34 -39.51 -24.47 -8.40
N SER A 35 -39.09 -23.76 -9.45
CA SER A 35 -37.75 -23.88 -10.01
C SER A 35 -36.77 -23.00 -9.23
N THR A 36 -35.97 -23.66 -8.39
CA THR A 36 -34.65 -23.20 -7.96
C THR A 36 -33.79 -22.88 -9.21
N PRO A 37 -33.07 -21.74 -9.25
CA PRO A 37 -32.11 -21.49 -10.34
C PRO A 37 -30.91 -22.45 -10.22
N PRO A 38 -30.34 -22.93 -11.34
CA PRO A 38 -29.19 -23.82 -11.31
C PRO A 38 -27.94 -23.11 -10.74
N PRO A 39 -27.00 -23.84 -10.12
CA PRO A 39 -25.78 -23.26 -9.61
C PRO A 39 -24.95 -22.69 -10.77
N ALA A 40 -24.60 -21.41 -10.66
CA ALA A 40 -23.71 -20.76 -11.61
C ALA A 40 -22.36 -21.49 -11.61
N ASP A 41 -21.92 -21.93 -12.80
CA ASP A 41 -20.62 -22.52 -12.99
C ASP A 41 -19.52 -21.54 -12.52
N PRO A 42 -18.58 -21.96 -11.66
CA PRO A 42 -17.46 -21.11 -11.25
C PRO A 42 -16.54 -20.71 -12.43
N GLN A 43 -16.67 -21.38 -13.58
CA GLN A 43 -16.01 -20.98 -14.82
C GLN A 43 -16.68 -19.79 -15.53
N SER A 44 -17.99 -19.57 -15.36
CA SER A 44 -18.68 -18.41 -15.91
C SER A 44 -18.34 -17.13 -15.13
N ALA A 45 -18.20 -17.25 -13.80
CA ALA A 45 -17.70 -16.16 -12.96
C ALA A 45 -16.24 -15.83 -13.29
N ALA A 46 -15.38 -16.82 -13.55
CA ALA A 46 -13.99 -16.61 -13.94
C ALA A 46 -13.82 -16.00 -15.34
N GLN A 47 -14.73 -16.28 -16.27
CA GLN A 47 -14.75 -15.64 -17.60
C GLN A 47 -15.23 -14.19 -17.57
N ALA A 48 -16.00 -13.78 -16.55
CA ALA A 48 -16.37 -12.38 -16.33
C ALA A 48 -15.21 -11.52 -15.78
N ILE A 49 -14.22 -12.13 -15.13
CA ILE A 49 -13.02 -11.43 -14.59
C ILE A 49 -11.82 -11.52 -15.55
N ALA A 50 -11.85 -12.43 -16.53
CA ALA A 50 -10.76 -12.64 -17.50
C ALA A 50 -10.99 -11.97 -18.87
N ALA A 51 -12.10 -11.25 -19.06
CA ALA A 51 -12.35 -10.44 -20.26
C ALA A 51 -11.65 -9.07 -20.25
N ASP A 52 -10.88 -8.76 -19.19
CA ASP A 52 -10.34 -7.41 -18.96
C ASP A 52 -8.95 -7.16 -19.55
N ALA A 53 -8.36 -8.14 -20.25
CA ALA A 53 -6.97 -8.05 -20.74
C ALA A 53 -6.81 -8.25 -22.26
N ALA A 54 -7.85 -7.98 -23.05
CA ALA A 54 -7.70 -7.76 -24.49
C ALA A 54 -7.55 -6.26 -24.75
N PRO A 55 -6.86 -5.81 -25.82
CA PRO A 55 -6.93 -4.42 -26.23
C PRO A 55 -8.39 -4.16 -26.61
N LYS A 56 -9.18 -3.64 -25.67
CA LYS A 56 -10.51 -3.15 -25.94
C LYS A 56 -10.31 -2.09 -27.01
N GLY A 57 -10.87 -2.32 -28.20
CA GLY A 57 -10.93 -1.28 -29.22
C GLY A 57 -11.44 0.00 -28.57
N ALA A 58 -11.06 1.16 -29.12
CA ALA A 58 -11.38 2.46 -28.52
C ALA A 58 -12.85 2.55 -28.06
N VAL A 59 -13.77 1.96 -28.82
CA VAL A 59 -15.19 1.80 -28.49
C VAL A 59 -15.48 0.35 -28.09
N ALA A 60 -16.22 0.14 -27.00
CA ALA A 60 -16.62 -1.19 -26.55
C ALA A 60 -17.48 -1.94 -27.60
N ALA A 61 -17.30 -3.26 -27.71
CA ALA A 61 -18.00 -4.08 -28.70
C ALA A 61 -19.54 -4.05 -28.53
N SER A 62 -20.03 -3.99 -27.29
CA SER A 62 -21.46 -3.83 -26.99
C SER A 62 -22.02 -2.52 -27.56
N VAL A 63 -21.27 -1.43 -27.45
CA VAL A 63 -21.62 -0.12 -28.03
C VAL A 63 -21.60 -0.18 -29.55
N GLN A 64 -20.57 -0.79 -30.14
CA GLN A 64 -20.46 -0.92 -31.60
C GLN A 64 -21.64 -1.70 -32.23
N ALA A 65 -22.17 -2.68 -31.49
CA ALA A 65 -23.29 -3.52 -31.91
C ALA A 65 -24.67 -2.82 -31.85
N MET A 66 -24.79 -1.68 -31.16
CA MET A 66 -26.06 -0.96 -31.00
C MET A 66 -26.58 -0.40 -32.34
N SER A 67 -27.90 -0.23 -32.43
CA SER A 67 -28.54 0.46 -33.56
C SER A 67 -28.24 1.96 -33.52
N THR A 68 -28.42 2.65 -34.65
CA THR A 68 -28.22 4.11 -34.72
C THR A 68 -29.14 4.88 -33.78
N ASP A 69 -30.38 4.42 -33.62
CA ASP A 69 -31.37 5.09 -32.78
C ASP A 69 -31.07 4.86 -31.30
N ASP A 70 -30.69 3.63 -30.93
CA ASP A 70 -30.25 3.30 -29.56
C ASP A 70 -29.00 4.09 -29.18
N LEU A 71 -28.05 4.24 -30.10
CA LEU A 71 -26.83 5.01 -29.89
C LEU A 71 -27.14 6.50 -29.64
N ARG A 72 -28.02 7.13 -30.42
CA ARG A 72 -28.41 8.53 -30.18
C ARG A 72 -29.10 8.68 -28.84
N ALA A 73 -30.04 7.79 -28.53
CA ALA A 73 -30.75 7.82 -27.24
C ALA A 73 -29.80 7.61 -26.06
N ALA A 74 -28.83 6.70 -26.17
CA ALA A 74 -27.81 6.46 -25.17
C ALA A 74 -26.87 7.65 -25.01
N ALA A 75 -26.43 8.28 -26.11
CA ALA A 75 -25.61 9.48 -26.11
C ALA A 75 -26.30 10.65 -25.38
N THR A 76 -27.58 10.92 -25.67
CA THR A 76 -28.35 11.95 -24.98
C THR A 76 -28.45 11.68 -23.48
N ARG A 77 -28.71 10.43 -23.07
CA ARG A 77 -28.72 10.05 -21.65
C ARG A 77 -27.35 10.25 -20.99
N ALA A 78 -26.28 9.83 -21.67
CA ALA A 78 -24.92 9.97 -21.16
C ALA A 78 -24.54 11.45 -20.95
N ILE A 79 -24.87 12.32 -21.89
CA ILE A 79 -24.67 13.78 -21.74
C ILE A 79 -25.47 14.31 -20.54
N GLY A 80 -26.76 13.97 -20.44
CA GLY A 80 -27.61 14.41 -19.32
C GLY A 80 -27.13 13.95 -17.96
N GLN A 81 -26.39 12.83 -17.91
CA GLN A 81 -25.76 12.29 -16.71
C GLN A 81 -24.30 12.76 -16.51
N ASN A 82 -23.80 13.67 -17.35
CA ASN A 82 -22.42 14.15 -17.35
C ASN A 82 -21.35 13.05 -17.56
N ARG A 83 -21.71 12.00 -18.30
CA ARG A 83 -20.86 10.84 -18.60
C ARG A 83 -20.22 11.01 -19.97
N LEU A 84 -19.30 11.96 -20.07
CA LEU A 84 -18.75 12.40 -21.35
C LEU A 84 -17.78 11.36 -21.94
N TYR A 85 -16.76 10.94 -21.19
CA TYR A 85 -15.71 10.02 -21.65
C TYR A 85 -15.56 8.78 -20.75
N ALA A 86 -16.25 8.75 -19.61
CA ALA A 86 -16.21 7.67 -18.61
C ALA A 86 -17.61 7.43 -18.03
N PRO A 87 -17.92 6.21 -17.57
CA PRO A 87 -17.09 4.99 -17.59
C PRO A 87 -16.95 4.37 -18.99
N ALA A 88 -16.01 3.45 -19.16
CA ALA A 88 -15.79 2.73 -20.42
C ALA A 88 -17.03 1.94 -20.87
N GLY A 89 -17.34 1.98 -22.16
CA GLY A 89 -18.49 1.29 -22.76
C GLY A 89 -19.86 1.91 -22.49
N ASP A 90 -19.93 3.00 -21.72
CA ASP A 90 -21.18 3.70 -21.45
C ASP A 90 -20.86 5.18 -21.17
N ASN A 91 -20.54 5.91 -22.24
CA ASN A 91 -20.24 7.33 -22.23
C ASN A 91 -20.53 7.96 -23.59
N ALA A 92 -20.75 9.28 -23.59
CA ALA A 92 -21.14 10.02 -24.79
C ALA A 92 -20.13 9.87 -25.93
N VAL A 93 -18.82 10.00 -25.66
CA VAL A 93 -17.77 9.91 -26.68
C VAL A 93 -17.80 8.56 -27.40
N GLU A 94 -17.90 7.44 -26.69
CA GLU A 94 -18.00 6.12 -27.31
C GLU A 94 -19.26 5.96 -28.16
N TYR A 95 -20.40 6.48 -27.70
CA TYR A 95 -21.64 6.46 -28.48
C TYR A 95 -21.53 7.27 -29.78
N TYR A 96 -20.95 8.48 -29.73
CA TYR A 96 -20.76 9.30 -30.91
C TYR A 96 -19.71 8.75 -31.87
N LEU A 97 -18.66 8.10 -31.36
CA LEU A 97 -17.68 7.40 -32.22
C LEU A 97 -18.33 6.22 -32.94
N ALA A 98 -19.16 5.43 -32.26
CA ALA A 98 -19.94 4.35 -32.89
C ALA A 98 -20.95 4.89 -33.91
N LEU A 99 -21.59 6.04 -33.62
CA LEU A 99 -22.47 6.71 -34.58
C LEU A 99 -21.72 7.14 -35.82
N ARG A 100 -20.55 7.75 -35.68
CA ARG A 100 -19.72 8.19 -36.81
C ARG A 100 -19.28 7.02 -37.69
N ASP A 101 -18.95 5.88 -37.09
CA ASP A 101 -18.60 4.67 -37.84
C ASP A 101 -19.80 4.17 -38.72
N LYS A 102 -21.05 4.44 -38.32
CA LYS A 102 -22.26 4.08 -39.07
C LYS A 102 -22.77 5.21 -39.99
N GLN A 103 -22.54 6.46 -39.63
CA GLN A 103 -23.00 7.69 -40.28
C GLN A 103 -21.83 8.70 -40.31
N PRO A 104 -20.85 8.53 -41.21
CA PRO A 104 -19.64 9.36 -41.23
C PRO A 104 -19.90 10.83 -41.58
N ASP A 105 -20.98 11.10 -42.32
CA ASP A 105 -21.30 12.44 -42.83
C ASP A 105 -22.33 13.19 -41.95
N ASP A 106 -22.66 12.69 -40.76
CA ASP A 106 -23.60 13.37 -39.86
C ASP A 106 -22.93 14.59 -39.18
N PRO A 107 -23.37 15.83 -39.48
CA PRO A 107 -22.77 17.03 -38.92
C PRO A 107 -22.98 17.14 -37.40
N ALA A 108 -24.08 16.60 -36.86
CA ALA A 108 -24.34 16.63 -35.43
C ALA A 108 -23.35 15.73 -34.67
N VAL A 109 -23.00 14.57 -35.25
CA VAL A 109 -21.99 13.66 -34.68
C VAL A 109 -20.60 14.31 -34.72
N THR A 110 -20.25 14.95 -35.83
CA THR A 110 -18.97 15.64 -35.99
C THR A 110 -18.82 16.80 -35.01
N SER A 111 -19.86 17.64 -34.86
CA SER A 111 -19.88 18.73 -33.89
C SER A 111 -19.71 18.22 -32.46
N ALA A 112 -20.49 17.20 -32.06
CA ALA A 112 -20.43 16.66 -30.70
C ALA A 112 -19.03 16.10 -30.36
N LEU A 113 -18.41 15.36 -31.30
CA LEU A 113 -17.04 14.86 -31.08
C LEU A 113 -16.04 16.00 -30.93
N THR A 114 -16.19 17.07 -31.71
CA THR A 114 -15.34 18.27 -31.63
C THR A 114 -15.45 18.92 -30.25
N ASP A 115 -16.67 19.04 -29.71
CA ASP A 115 -16.92 19.62 -28.39
C ASP A 115 -16.38 18.75 -27.24
N PHE A 116 -16.38 17.42 -27.39
CA PHE A 116 -15.96 16.49 -26.35
C PHE A 116 -14.45 16.17 -26.35
N MET A 117 -13.74 16.36 -27.47
CA MET A 117 -12.31 16.06 -27.54
C MET A 117 -11.46 16.82 -26.50
N PRO A 118 -11.62 18.15 -26.28
CA PRO A 118 -10.85 18.87 -25.28
C PRO A 118 -10.98 18.27 -23.87
N TYR A 119 -12.20 17.87 -23.48
CA TYR A 119 -12.44 17.24 -22.18
C TYR A 119 -11.82 15.85 -22.08
N THR A 120 -11.83 15.08 -23.17
CA THR A 120 -11.21 13.76 -23.23
C THR A 120 -9.68 13.85 -23.11
N VAL A 121 -9.06 14.87 -23.70
CA VAL A 121 -7.63 15.17 -23.55
C VAL A 121 -7.29 15.50 -22.10
N ILE A 122 -8.04 16.41 -21.46
CA ILE A 122 -7.84 16.77 -20.04
C ILE A 122 -7.97 15.53 -19.16
N ALA A 123 -8.96 14.67 -19.40
CA ALA A 123 -9.15 13.44 -18.66
C ALA A 123 -7.96 12.48 -18.81
N ALA A 124 -7.37 12.38 -20.00
CA ALA A 124 -6.18 11.57 -20.25
C ALA A 124 -4.98 12.10 -19.45
N GLU A 125 -4.76 13.41 -19.46
CA GLU A 125 -3.69 14.05 -18.67
C GLU A 125 -3.84 13.81 -17.18
N GLN A 126 -5.06 13.99 -16.66
CA GLN A 126 -5.33 13.74 -15.24
C GLN A 126 -5.12 12.27 -14.87
N SER A 127 -5.46 11.34 -15.77
CA SER A 127 -5.25 9.90 -15.54
C SER A 127 -3.76 9.57 -15.47
N ILE A 128 -2.94 10.15 -16.36
CA ILE A 128 -1.46 10.08 -16.28
C ILE A 128 -0.97 10.64 -14.94
N GLY A 129 -1.46 11.80 -14.52
CA GLY A 129 -1.08 12.41 -13.24
C GLY A 129 -1.44 11.56 -12.01
N ARG A 130 -2.56 10.81 -12.09
CA ARG A 130 -2.98 9.84 -11.07
C ARG A 130 -2.26 8.48 -11.18
N LYS A 131 -1.35 8.32 -12.15
CA LYS A 131 -0.69 7.05 -12.51
C LYS A 131 -1.67 5.95 -12.94
N ASP A 132 -2.85 6.32 -13.40
CA ASP A 132 -3.83 5.43 -14.01
C ASP A 132 -3.54 5.34 -15.51
N PHE A 133 -2.49 4.60 -15.85
CA PHE A 133 -1.96 4.53 -17.22
C PHE A 133 -2.85 3.70 -18.15
N ASP A 134 -3.61 2.74 -17.61
CA ASP A 134 -4.58 1.97 -18.38
C ASP A 134 -5.73 2.86 -18.87
N GLU A 135 -6.29 3.68 -17.98
CA GLU A 135 -7.32 4.65 -18.35
C GLU A 135 -6.76 5.72 -19.30
N ALA A 136 -5.52 6.19 -19.07
CA ALA A 136 -4.86 7.12 -19.99
C ALA A 136 -4.72 6.54 -21.40
N ARG A 137 -4.33 5.26 -21.53
CA ARG A 137 -4.23 4.56 -22.83
C ARG A 137 -5.60 4.41 -23.49
N ARG A 138 -6.65 4.09 -22.73
CA ARG A 138 -8.03 4.01 -23.23
C ARG A 138 -8.50 5.36 -23.79
N LEU A 139 -8.31 6.44 -23.05
CA LEU A 139 -8.70 7.79 -23.47
C LEU A 139 -7.88 8.25 -24.71
N GLN A 140 -6.60 7.90 -24.79
CA GLN A 140 -5.79 8.11 -26.01
C GLN A 140 -6.34 7.33 -27.21
N ALA A 141 -6.86 6.12 -27.01
CA ALA A 141 -7.49 5.35 -28.08
C ALA A 141 -8.78 6.04 -28.57
N LEU A 142 -9.59 6.61 -27.67
CA LEU A 142 -10.75 7.43 -28.05
C LEU A 142 -10.36 8.66 -28.86
N ILE A 143 -9.36 9.41 -28.39
CA ILE A 143 -8.85 10.61 -29.08
C ILE A 143 -8.33 10.23 -30.47
N ARG A 144 -7.52 9.18 -30.59
CA ARG A 144 -6.99 8.70 -31.88
C ARG A 144 -8.09 8.21 -32.82
N LYS A 145 -9.12 7.55 -32.29
CA LYS A 145 -10.27 7.12 -33.08
C LYS A 145 -10.98 8.37 -33.60
N ALA A 146 -11.19 9.40 -32.78
CA ALA A 146 -11.83 10.65 -33.19
C ALA A 146 -11.00 11.43 -34.23
N ASP A 147 -9.74 11.69 -33.93
CA ASP A 147 -8.80 12.39 -34.79
C ASP A 147 -7.41 11.72 -34.67
N PRO A 148 -7.00 10.95 -35.69
CA PRO A 148 -5.69 10.33 -35.72
C PRO A 148 -4.52 11.31 -35.67
N ASN A 149 -4.74 12.56 -36.09
CA ASN A 149 -3.73 13.61 -36.17
C ASN A 149 -3.80 14.60 -34.99
N ALA A 150 -4.55 14.27 -33.93
CA ALA A 150 -4.70 15.15 -32.79
C ALA A 150 -3.34 15.52 -32.17
N PRO A 151 -3.00 16.81 -32.03
CA PRO A 151 -1.67 17.26 -31.58
C PRO A 151 -1.34 16.85 -30.14
N SER A 152 -2.33 16.45 -29.35
CA SER A 152 -2.14 15.95 -27.99
C SER A 152 -1.60 14.51 -27.95
N LEU A 153 -1.84 13.69 -28.97
CA LEU A 153 -1.51 12.25 -28.96
C LEU A 153 -0.03 11.95 -28.72
N PRO A 154 0.94 12.58 -29.44
CA PRO A 154 2.35 12.28 -29.22
C PRO A 154 2.81 12.63 -27.81
N ARG A 155 2.33 13.76 -27.27
CA ARG A 155 2.66 14.21 -25.91
C ARG A 155 2.05 13.28 -24.85
N LEU A 156 0.79 12.88 -25.00
CA LEU A 156 0.12 11.97 -24.08
C LEU A 156 0.77 10.59 -24.07
N ALA A 157 1.14 10.08 -25.25
CA ALA A 157 1.84 8.79 -25.39
C ALA A 157 3.20 8.82 -24.68
N ALA A 158 4.03 9.84 -24.97
CA ALA A 158 5.34 10.01 -24.33
C ALA A 158 5.23 10.16 -22.80
N ALA A 159 4.25 10.92 -22.30
CA ALA A 159 4.03 11.10 -20.87
C ALA A 159 3.56 9.80 -20.18
N THR A 160 2.74 8.99 -20.85
CA THR A 160 2.29 7.69 -20.35
C THR A 160 3.46 6.71 -20.25
N GLU A 161 4.24 6.57 -21.32
CA GLU A 161 5.40 5.67 -21.35
C GLU A 161 6.46 6.08 -20.31
N ALA A 162 6.76 7.37 -20.20
CA ALA A 162 7.68 7.89 -19.19
C ALA A 162 7.19 7.60 -17.77
N GLY A 163 5.89 7.77 -17.52
CA GLY A 163 5.25 7.48 -16.24
C GLY A 163 5.31 6.00 -15.87
N GLU A 164 4.99 5.12 -16.82
CA GLU A 164 5.06 3.65 -16.65
C GLU A 164 6.50 3.21 -16.37
N LYS A 165 7.47 3.73 -17.12
CA LYS A 165 8.90 3.43 -16.91
C LYS A 165 9.37 3.88 -15.52
N LEU A 166 8.96 5.07 -15.07
CA LEU A 166 9.29 5.55 -13.73
C LEU A 166 8.68 4.66 -12.64
N LEU A 167 7.42 4.24 -12.80
CA LEU A 167 6.75 3.35 -11.86
C LEU A 167 7.42 1.96 -11.81
N ALA A 168 7.78 1.42 -12.98
CA ALA A 168 8.50 0.15 -13.07
C ALA A 168 9.87 0.24 -12.38
N GLN A 169 10.64 1.31 -12.60
CA GLN A 169 11.91 1.55 -11.91
C GLN A 169 11.72 1.62 -10.40
N GLN A 170 10.75 2.40 -9.92
CA GLN A 170 10.42 2.50 -8.49
C GLN A 170 10.14 1.14 -7.87
N SER A 171 9.31 0.32 -8.53
CA SER A 171 9.01 -1.04 -8.05
C SER A 171 10.25 -1.94 -8.02
N SER A 172 11.11 -1.85 -9.03
CA SER A 172 12.35 -2.64 -9.09
C SER A 172 13.35 -2.21 -8.02
N ASP A 173 13.44 -0.91 -7.74
CA ASP A 173 14.29 -0.35 -6.69
C ASP A 173 13.80 -0.76 -5.31
N GLU A 174 12.48 -0.76 -5.08
CA GLU A 174 11.89 -1.24 -3.83
C GLU A 174 12.17 -2.73 -3.61
N VAL A 175 12.03 -3.57 -4.65
CA VAL A 175 12.37 -4.99 -4.58
C VAL A 175 13.88 -5.18 -4.32
N ALA A 176 14.74 -4.43 -5.01
CA ALA A 176 16.19 -4.50 -4.82
C ALA A 176 16.60 -4.09 -3.39
N LYS A 177 16.02 -3.01 -2.86
CA LYS A 177 16.23 -2.55 -1.48
C LYS A 177 15.72 -3.57 -0.47
N ALA A 178 14.54 -4.15 -0.70
CA ALA A 178 13.97 -5.18 0.16
C ALA A 178 14.87 -6.43 0.20
N LYS A 179 15.38 -6.85 -0.96
CA LYS A 179 16.32 -7.98 -1.07
C LYS A 179 17.64 -7.67 -0.34
N ALA A 180 18.24 -6.52 -0.59
CA ALA A 180 19.48 -6.11 0.08
C ALA A 180 19.31 -6.02 1.61
N ALA A 181 18.17 -5.52 2.09
CA ALA A 181 17.85 -5.46 3.50
C ALA A 181 17.66 -6.87 4.12
N ALA A 182 17.03 -7.80 3.40
CA ALA A 182 16.89 -9.20 3.84
C ALA A 182 18.25 -9.92 3.92
N GLU A 183 19.11 -9.72 2.93
CA GLU A 183 20.47 -10.26 2.92
C GLU A 183 21.32 -9.68 4.06
N ALA A 184 21.23 -8.37 4.31
CA ALA A 184 21.94 -7.71 5.40
C ALA A 184 21.53 -8.27 6.78
N LYS A 185 20.23 -8.44 7.02
CA LYS A 185 19.72 -9.08 8.25
C LYS A 185 20.24 -10.51 8.41
N THR A 186 20.30 -11.27 7.31
CA THR A 186 20.82 -12.64 7.33
C THR A 186 22.31 -12.66 7.68
N ARG A 187 23.11 -11.77 7.09
CA ARG A 187 24.55 -11.64 7.40
C ARG A 187 24.79 -11.20 8.84
N GLU A 188 23.95 -10.31 9.37
CA GLU A 188 24.04 -9.89 10.77
C GLU A 188 23.69 -11.04 11.73
N ALA A 189 22.63 -11.81 11.45
CA ALA A 189 22.28 -12.99 12.22
C ALA A 189 23.40 -14.05 12.22
N GLN A 190 24.04 -14.27 11.07
CA GLN A 190 25.21 -15.14 10.95
C GLN A 190 26.37 -14.65 11.81
N ARG A 191 26.73 -13.36 11.74
CA ARG A 191 27.77 -12.76 12.59
C ARG A 191 27.47 -12.92 14.08
N LEU A 192 26.23 -12.69 14.50
CA LEU A 192 25.82 -12.86 15.91
C LEU A 192 25.89 -14.32 16.34
N ALA A 193 25.49 -15.26 15.48
CA ALA A 193 25.58 -16.70 15.76
C ALA A 193 27.04 -17.17 15.87
N GLU A 194 27.93 -16.69 14.98
CA GLU A 194 29.37 -16.97 15.03
C GLU A 194 30.01 -16.41 16.30
N GLN A 195 29.70 -15.17 16.68
CA GLN A 195 30.18 -14.57 17.93
C GLN A 195 29.70 -15.36 19.16
N ALA A 196 28.44 -15.79 19.18
CA ALA A 196 27.91 -16.62 20.25
C ALA A 196 28.59 -18.00 20.32
N ALA A 197 28.93 -18.60 19.17
CA ALA A 197 29.66 -19.87 19.12
C ALA A 197 31.10 -19.73 19.64
N GLN A 198 31.80 -18.65 19.25
CA GLN A 198 33.16 -18.36 19.73
C GLN A 198 33.19 -18.11 21.24
N GLN A 199 32.22 -17.36 21.79
CA GLN A 199 32.10 -17.15 23.24
C GLN A 199 31.88 -18.46 24.00
N LYS A 200 31.06 -19.38 23.48
CA LYS A 200 30.85 -20.71 24.09
C LYS A 200 32.13 -21.54 24.12
N GLN A 201 32.91 -21.53 23.05
CA GLN A 201 34.20 -22.25 22.99
C GLN A 201 35.23 -21.64 23.96
N ALA A 202 35.35 -20.31 23.98
CA ALA A 202 36.26 -19.59 24.88
C ALA A 202 35.94 -19.81 26.37
N ALA A 203 34.66 -19.98 26.74
CA ALA A 203 34.27 -20.29 28.11
C ALA A 203 34.63 -21.72 28.55
N GLN A 204 34.83 -22.67 27.62
CA GLN A 204 35.13 -24.08 27.93
C GLN A 204 36.65 -24.37 28.00
N ALA A 205 37.48 -23.61 27.28
CA ALA A 205 38.94 -23.78 27.26
C ALA A 205 39.68 -23.61 28.63
N PRO A 206 39.28 -22.71 29.55
CA PRO A 206 40.02 -22.46 30.78
C PRO A 206 39.88 -23.57 31.84
N ALA A 207 38.98 -24.54 31.67
CA ALA A 207 38.80 -25.63 32.63
C ALA A 207 39.81 -26.78 32.46
N ALA A 208 40.47 -26.88 31.29
CA ALA A 208 41.39 -27.98 30.99
C ALA A 208 42.85 -27.71 31.42
N GLN A 209 43.31 -26.46 31.41
CA GLN A 209 44.72 -26.11 31.69
C GLN A 209 45.11 -25.96 33.17
N PRO A 210 44.26 -25.48 34.11
CA PRO A 210 44.67 -25.37 35.51
C PRO A 210 44.61 -26.70 36.26
N ARG A 211 44.04 -27.78 35.69
CA ARG A 211 44.06 -29.09 36.36
C ARG A 211 45.44 -29.73 36.27
N ALA A 212 46.06 -29.72 35.09
CA ALA A 212 47.43 -30.21 34.89
C ALA A 212 48.48 -29.34 35.61
N ALA A 213 48.32 -28.00 35.62
CA ALA A 213 49.27 -27.11 36.31
C ALA A 213 49.07 -27.04 37.85
N ARG A 214 47.89 -27.39 38.37
CA ARG A 214 47.65 -27.49 39.82
C ARG A 214 48.08 -28.84 40.39
N GLU A 215 48.13 -29.89 39.59
CA GLU A 215 48.67 -31.19 40.03
C GLU A 215 50.19 -31.12 40.30
N ASP A 216 50.93 -30.27 39.57
CA ASP A 216 52.38 -30.08 39.80
C ASP A 216 52.71 -29.09 40.94
N ASN A 217 51.84 -28.11 41.20
CA ASN A 217 52.11 -27.04 42.18
C ASN A 217 51.57 -27.34 43.60
N THR A 218 51.12 -28.57 43.87
CA THR A 218 50.69 -29.01 45.22
C THR A 218 51.74 -29.81 45.98
N ARG A 219 52.98 -29.95 45.47
CA ARG A 219 54.02 -30.72 46.15
C ARG A 219 54.93 -29.92 47.07
N ASP A 220 54.91 -28.58 47.02
CA ASP A 220 55.74 -27.77 47.92
C ASP A 220 55.02 -26.51 48.39
N ALA A 221 54.54 -26.56 49.64
CA ALA A 221 54.19 -25.37 50.41
C ALA A 221 54.55 -25.61 51.88
N PRO A 222 55.41 -24.77 52.48
CA PRO A 222 55.38 -24.50 53.90
C PRO A 222 54.74 -23.13 54.19
N ALA A 223 54.33 -23.03 55.45
CA ALA A 223 53.33 -22.14 56.01
C ALA A 223 53.65 -20.63 56.05
N ALA A 224 52.54 -19.88 56.16
CA ALA A 224 52.30 -18.46 56.47
C ALA A 224 53.26 -17.77 57.49
N PRO A 225 53.25 -16.42 57.63
CA PRO A 225 52.17 -15.77 58.41
C PRO A 225 51.71 -14.35 57.99
N ALA A 226 50.68 -13.93 58.72
CA ALA A 226 49.80 -12.76 58.70
C ALA A 226 50.42 -11.35 58.53
N SER A 227 49.60 -10.43 58.01
CA SER A 227 49.32 -9.11 58.60
C SER A 227 48.06 -8.48 57.98
N ALA A 228 47.13 -8.05 58.84
CA ALA A 228 46.01 -7.14 58.55
C ALA A 228 46.40 -5.72 59.04
N PRO A 229 45.72 -4.58 58.73
CA PRO A 229 44.28 -4.42 58.88
C PRO A 229 43.57 -3.53 57.83
N ALA A 230 42.27 -3.37 58.09
CA ALA A 230 41.20 -2.79 57.29
C ALA A 230 41.33 -1.33 56.86
N SER A 231 40.59 -0.98 55.80
CA SER A 231 39.96 0.32 55.64
C SER A 231 38.75 0.19 54.70
N ARG A 232 37.58 0.59 55.19
CA ARG A 232 36.42 0.95 54.38
C ARG A 232 35.93 2.29 54.91
N PRO A 233 35.65 3.26 54.04
CA PRO A 233 34.29 3.81 54.04
C PRO A 233 33.68 4.07 52.65
N GLN A 234 32.34 4.10 52.67
CA GLN A 234 31.35 4.85 51.87
C GLN A 234 31.83 5.63 50.62
N ALA A 235 31.23 5.48 49.44
CA ALA A 235 29.88 5.90 49.01
C ALA A 235 29.66 7.43 48.97
N ALA A 236 29.18 7.88 47.79
CA ALA A 236 28.47 9.13 47.45
C ALA A 236 29.28 10.32 46.87
N ALA A 237 28.94 10.60 45.59
CA ALA A 237 28.65 11.90 44.97
C ALA A 237 29.59 13.10 45.20
N GLU A 238 30.13 13.68 44.12
CA GLU A 238 29.63 14.95 43.54
C GLU A 238 30.51 15.42 42.36
N ARG A 239 29.86 16.07 41.41
CA ARG A 239 30.44 16.74 40.24
C ARG A 239 31.07 18.07 40.66
N PRO A 240 32.09 18.56 39.94
CA PRO A 240 31.92 19.88 39.32
C PRO A 240 32.50 19.98 37.89
N ALA A 241 31.88 20.86 37.10
CA ALA A 241 32.47 21.43 35.87
C ALA A 241 33.52 22.51 36.22
N PRO A 242 34.39 22.94 35.27
CA PRO A 242 34.12 24.16 34.48
C PRO A 242 34.60 24.04 33.00
N VAL A 243 33.96 24.59 31.94
CA VAL A 243 33.82 25.99 31.46
C VAL A 243 35.19 26.69 31.36
N ALA A 244 35.70 27.30 30.27
CA ALA A 244 35.31 27.57 28.89
C ALA A 244 36.57 28.06 28.12
N ALA A 245 36.57 27.96 26.78
CA ALA A 245 37.14 28.97 25.87
C ALA A 245 36.71 28.69 24.41
N ALA A 246 35.68 29.41 23.95
CA ALA A 246 35.47 29.83 22.55
C ALA A 246 36.31 31.12 22.28
N PRO A 247 36.29 31.82 21.12
CA PRO A 247 35.50 31.65 19.88
C PRO A 247 36.24 31.92 18.54
N ALA A 248 35.68 31.46 17.42
CA ALA A 248 35.41 32.25 16.19
C ALA A 248 34.93 31.36 15.01
N GLU A 249 33.83 31.81 14.39
CA GLU A 249 33.12 31.30 13.20
C GLU A 249 33.89 31.63 11.89
N PRO A 250 33.32 31.54 10.65
CA PRO A 250 32.22 30.73 10.10
C PRO A 250 32.61 29.99 8.78
N SER A 251 31.81 28.99 8.37
CA SER A 251 31.55 28.48 6.99
C SER A 251 31.16 27.00 7.13
N GLY A 252 29.99 26.49 6.77
CA GLY A 252 29.13 26.86 5.66
C GLY A 252 28.91 25.59 4.84
N SER A 253 27.87 24.82 5.13
CA SER A 253 26.93 24.27 4.13
C SER A 253 26.08 23.11 4.68
N PRO A 254 24.81 23.05 4.27
CA PRO A 254 23.75 22.24 4.88
C PRO A 254 23.84 20.77 4.44
N SER A 255 23.70 19.84 5.37
CA SER A 255 23.46 18.45 5.00
C SER A 255 22.00 18.32 4.57
N SER A 256 21.86 18.13 3.27
CA SER A 256 20.65 18.06 2.46
C SER A 256 19.57 17.15 3.06
N ALA A 257 18.51 17.76 3.58
CA ALA A 257 17.20 17.13 3.58
C ALA A 257 16.74 16.99 2.12
N PRO A 258 16.16 15.86 1.69
CA PRO A 258 15.65 15.73 0.33
C PRO A 258 14.47 16.68 0.14
N ALA A 259 14.73 17.76 -0.60
CA ALA A 259 13.71 18.61 -1.18
C ALA A 259 12.97 17.82 -2.27
N ALA A 260 11.74 17.40 -1.95
CA ALA A 260 10.63 17.26 -2.90
C ALA A 260 9.33 16.96 -2.15
N SER A 261 8.86 17.89 -1.32
CA SER A 261 7.48 17.89 -0.83
C SER A 261 6.64 18.84 -1.69
N SER A 262 6.47 18.49 -2.96
CA SER A 262 5.57 19.21 -3.85
C SER A 262 4.13 19.00 -3.37
N GLY A 263 3.52 20.05 -2.78
CA GLY A 263 2.13 20.08 -2.33
C GLY A 263 1.91 20.56 -0.89
N GLU A 264 2.95 21.04 -0.22
CA GLU A 264 2.93 21.32 1.21
C GLU A 264 2.22 22.65 1.52
N ARG A 265 0.89 22.61 1.75
CA ARG A 265 0.07 23.72 2.27
C ARG A 265 0.75 24.34 3.49
N ARG A 266 0.83 25.68 3.52
CA ARG A 266 1.41 26.43 4.65
C ARG A 266 0.57 26.21 5.91
N LEU A 267 1.24 25.73 6.95
CA LEU A 267 0.66 25.52 8.27
C LEU A 267 0.63 26.88 9.00
N LEU A 268 -0.56 27.40 9.29
CA LEU A 268 -0.74 28.70 9.94
C LEU A 268 -0.68 28.59 11.46
N SER A 269 -1.20 27.49 12.02
CA SER A 269 -1.13 27.24 13.46
C SER A 269 -1.08 25.73 13.74
N ALA A 270 -0.05 25.33 14.48
CA ALA A 270 0.18 23.96 14.92
C ALA A 270 0.44 23.90 16.42
N PRO A 271 -0.60 23.95 17.26
CA PRO A 271 -0.45 23.71 18.68
C PRO A 271 0.19 22.33 18.92
N PRO A 272 1.20 22.22 19.80
CA PRO A 272 1.84 20.95 20.08
C PRO A 272 0.84 19.96 20.67
N PRO A 273 0.94 18.66 20.33
CA PRO A 273 0.06 17.65 20.86
C PRO A 273 0.26 17.51 22.38
N ARG A 274 -0.85 17.36 23.12
CA ARG A 274 -0.76 17.06 24.55
C ARG A 274 -0.17 15.68 24.73
N TYR A 275 0.95 15.62 25.43
CA TYR A 275 1.67 14.38 25.69
C TYR A 275 0.89 13.48 26.67
N PRO A 276 0.68 12.18 26.38
CA PRO A 276 0.00 11.25 27.30
C PRO A 276 0.75 11.06 28.62
N MET A 277 0.06 11.16 29.77
CA MET A 277 0.67 11.02 31.10
C MET A 277 1.35 9.66 31.32
N ASP A 278 0.84 8.60 30.69
CA ASP A 278 1.39 7.24 30.82
C ASP A 278 2.71 7.10 30.06
N ALA A 279 2.82 7.68 28.87
CA ALA A 279 4.08 7.75 28.12
C ALA A 279 5.11 8.65 28.81
N LEU A 280 4.65 9.69 29.52
CA LEU A 280 5.54 10.67 30.17
C LEU A 280 6.18 10.05 31.40
N ARG A 281 5.37 9.33 32.19
CA ARG A 281 5.86 8.51 33.30
C ARG A 281 6.82 7.41 32.86
N ALA A 282 6.66 6.91 31.64
CA ALA A 282 7.51 5.89 31.05
C ALA A 282 8.69 6.43 30.22
N GLY A 283 8.85 7.76 30.07
CA GLY A 283 9.93 8.37 29.28
C GLY A 283 9.99 7.93 27.82
N THR A 284 8.87 7.52 27.23
CA THR A 284 8.85 6.84 25.92
C THR A 284 8.76 7.85 24.77
N SER A 285 9.76 7.99 23.90
CA SER A 285 9.61 8.81 22.69
C SER A 285 8.89 8.04 21.57
N GLY A 286 8.32 8.77 20.61
CA GLY A 286 7.66 8.15 19.48
C GLY A 286 7.32 9.12 18.37
N GLN A 287 6.88 8.58 17.23
CA GLN A 287 6.41 9.36 16.10
C GLN A 287 5.14 8.77 15.51
N VAL A 288 4.24 9.65 15.08
CA VAL A 288 2.97 9.28 14.45
C VAL A 288 2.85 9.97 13.10
N VAL A 289 2.66 9.20 12.05
CA VAL A 289 2.34 9.67 10.71
C VAL A 289 0.82 9.67 10.57
N VAL A 290 0.25 10.84 10.34
CA VAL A 290 -1.18 11.04 10.10
C VAL A 290 -1.42 11.45 8.65
N GLU A 291 -2.51 10.97 8.07
CA GLU A 291 -3.05 11.51 6.82
C GLU A 291 -4.28 12.36 7.15
N ILE A 292 -4.33 13.54 6.53
CA ILE A 292 -5.35 14.56 6.77
C ILE A 292 -5.88 15.11 5.46
N THR A 293 -7.17 15.45 5.43
CA THR A 293 -7.81 16.15 4.32
C THR A 293 -8.11 17.58 4.74
N ILE A 294 -7.44 18.55 4.13
CA ILE A 294 -7.61 19.97 4.35
C ILE A 294 -8.70 20.49 3.41
N GLY A 295 -9.78 21.05 3.96
CA GLY A 295 -10.86 21.66 3.19
C GLY A 295 -10.47 22.98 2.52
N GLY A 296 -11.39 23.54 1.73
CA GLY A 296 -11.20 24.83 1.06
C GLY A 296 -10.97 26.00 2.03
N ASP A 297 -11.60 25.93 3.20
CA ASP A 297 -11.56 26.95 4.26
C ASP A 297 -10.36 26.79 5.22
N GLY A 298 -9.48 25.80 4.98
CA GLY A 298 -8.30 25.53 5.81
C GLY A 298 -8.55 24.66 7.05
N ASP A 299 -9.80 24.20 7.24
CA ASP A 299 -10.16 23.23 8.28
C ASP A 299 -9.70 21.81 7.95
N VAL A 300 -9.35 21.05 8.99
CA VAL A 300 -8.86 19.68 8.87
C VAL A 300 -10.02 18.70 9.07
N SER A 301 -10.23 17.86 8.06
CA SER A 301 -11.22 16.80 8.03
C SER A 301 -10.57 15.44 7.69
N ASN A 302 -11.30 14.35 7.93
CA ASN A 302 -10.88 12.98 7.57
C ASN A 302 -9.47 12.58 8.06
N VAL A 303 -9.20 12.85 9.35
CA VAL A 303 -7.92 12.54 10.00
C VAL A 303 -7.80 11.05 10.28
N ARG A 304 -6.73 10.41 9.78
CA ARG A 304 -6.42 9.01 10.08
C ARG A 304 -4.94 8.80 10.38
N VAL A 305 -4.64 7.85 11.26
CA VAL A 305 -3.25 7.42 11.53
C VAL A 305 -2.85 6.42 10.47
N VAL A 306 -1.76 6.71 9.75
CA VAL A 306 -1.17 5.81 8.75
C VAL A 306 -0.12 4.92 9.40
N GLN A 307 0.65 5.47 10.33
CA GLN A 307 1.72 4.75 11.01
C GLN A 307 1.96 5.35 12.39
N ALA A 308 2.19 4.51 13.40
CA ALA A 308 2.54 4.94 14.75
C ALA A 308 3.63 4.05 15.33
N THR A 309 4.67 4.67 15.87
CA THR A 309 5.77 3.99 16.55
C THR A 309 6.01 4.69 17.89
N PRO A 310 5.73 4.05 19.05
CA PRO A 310 5.07 2.76 19.26
C PRO A 310 3.57 2.78 18.91
N PRO A 311 2.99 1.63 18.50
CA PRO A 311 1.59 1.58 18.10
C PRO A 311 0.64 1.82 19.28
N ARG A 312 -0.47 2.54 19.06
CA ARG A 312 -1.56 2.81 20.02
C ARG A 312 -1.21 3.68 21.23
N VAL A 313 0.05 4.10 21.40
CA VAL A 313 0.47 4.95 22.52
C VAL A 313 0.16 6.42 22.27
N PHE A 314 0.43 6.89 21.04
CA PHE A 314 0.37 8.30 20.68
C PHE A 314 -0.81 8.66 19.76
N ASP A 315 -1.55 7.66 19.28
CA ASP A 315 -2.61 7.79 18.27
C ASP A 315 -3.68 8.80 18.70
N ARG A 316 -4.23 8.65 19.92
CA ARG A 316 -5.29 9.54 20.44
C ARG A 316 -4.81 10.97 20.63
N ALA A 317 -3.57 11.16 21.09
CA ALA A 317 -2.97 12.46 21.28
C ALA A 317 -2.73 13.16 19.94
N ALA A 318 -2.20 12.43 18.96
CA ALA A 318 -1.99 12.90 17.60
C ALA A 318 -3.31 13.32 16.94
N LEU A 319 -4.34 12.48 16.97
CA LEU A 319 -5.66 12.79 16.40
C LEU A 319 -6.30 14.04 17.01
N THR A 320 -6.17 14.23 18.33
CA THR A 320 -6.75 15.39 19.02
C THR A 320 -6.01 16.68 18.70
N ALA A 321 -4.69 16.61 18.53
CA ALA A 321 -3.86 17.76 18.19
C ALA A 321 -4.10 18.23 16.74
N VAL A 322 -4.12 17.27 15.82
CA VAL A 322 -4.28 17.52 14.38
C VAL A 322 -5.65 18.12 14.04
N LYS A 323 -6.69 17.76 14.79
CA LYS A 323 -8.01 18.41 14.70
C LYS A 323 -8.00 19.90 15.05
N ARG A 324 -6.98 20.38 15.75
CA ARG A 324 -6.83 21.79 16.14
C ARG A 324 -5.89 22.57 15.22
N TRP A 325 -5.29 21.91 14.23
CA TRP A 325 -4.42 22.57 13.28
C TRP A 325 -5.24 23.42 12.31
N LYS A 326 -4.68 24.57 11.94
CA LYS A 326 -5.25 25.44 10.90
C LYS A 326 -4.28 25.61 9.75
N PHE A 327 -4.80 25.43 8.54
CA PHE A 327 -4.07 25.59 7.30
C PHE A 327 -4.57 26.81 6.54
N GLU A 328 -3.74 27.31 5.62
CA GLU A 328 -4.13 28.43 4.76
C GLU A 328 -5.32 28.05 3.86
N PRO A 329 -6.40 28.85 3.85
CA PRO A 329 -7.55 28.64 2.97
C PRO A 329 -7.12 28.90 1.52
N THR A 330 -7.42 27.96 0.64
CA THR A 330 -7.04 28.05 -0.79
C THR A 330 -8.20 27.68 -1.72
N GLY A 331 -9.40 27.48 -1.17
CA GLY A 331 -10.61 27.15 -1.94
C GLY A 331 -10.66 25.72 -2.51
N ALA A 332 -9.56 24.95 -2.44
CA ALA A 332 -9.51 23.56 -2.89
C ALA A 332 -9.42 22.58 -1.71
N THR A 333 -9.86 21.34 -1.90
CA THR A 333 -9.62 20.25 -0.93
C THR A 333 -8.29 19.56 -1.26
N SER A 334 -7.45 19.31 -0.25
CA SER A 334 -6.14 18.63 -0.43
C SER A 334 -5.91 17.59 0.66
N THR A 335 -5.44 16.40 0.27
CA THR A 335 -5.06 15.34 1.22
C THR A 335 -3.54 15.30 1.35
N THR A 336 -3.03 15.39 2.58
CA THR A 336 -1.59 15.42 2.88
C THR A 336 -1.24 14.53 4.06
N ARG A 337 0.03 14.11 4.14
CA ARG A 337 0.55 13.29 5.23
C ARG A 337 1.51 14.10 6.09
N ARG A 338 1.42 13.97 7.41
CA ARG A 338 2.22 14.72 8.37
C ARG A 338 2.76 13.82 9.46
N THR A 339 4.02 14.03 9.82
CA THR A 339 4.69 13.31 10.90
C THR A 339 4.73 14.18 12.15
N ILE A 340 4.33 13.60 13.29
CA ILE A 340 4.31 14.24 14.60
C ILE A 340 5.26 13.48 15.50
N ALA A 341 6.31 14.14 16.00
CA ALA A 341 7.24 13.58 16.97
C ALA A 341 6.80 13.90 18.39
N PHE A 342 6.91 12.93 19.28
CA PHE A 342 6.65 13.00 20.71
C PHE A 342 7.95 12.74 21.46
N ASN A 343 8.49 13.77 22.10
CA ASN A 343 9.69 13.68 22.93
C ASN A 343 9.35 14.03 24.38
N PRO A 344 9.84 13.27 25.38
CA PRO A 344 9.51 13.49 26.79
C PRO A 344 10.20 14.70 27.46
N GLY A 345 10.96 15.51 26.70
CA GLY A 345 11.70 16.67 27.21
C GLY A 345 13.17 16.38 27.41
#